data_AF-A0A662G3L5-F1
#
_entry.id   AF-A0A662G3L5-F1
#
_cell.length_a   1.000
_cell.length_b   1.000
_cell.length_c   1.000
_cell.angle_alpha   90.00
_cell.angle_beta   90.00
_cell.angle_gamma   90.00
#
_symmetry.space_group_name_H-M   'P 1'
#
loop_
_entity.id
_entity.type
_entity.pdbx_description
1 polymer ?
#
loop_
_entity_poly.entity_id
_entity_poly.type
_entity_poly.pdbx_seq_one_letter_code
_entity_poly.pdbx_strand_id
1 'polypeptide(L)' 'LYISAIMNGEYRSQREIADAIGVTEVTIRNRCKDILEALGIEKEYEKKLKELEESQKLEE' A
#
# COMPACT_ATOMS: atom_id res chain seq x y z
N LEU A 1 -0.84 -4.73 -7.79
CA LEU A 1 -2.13 -4.72 -7.07
C LEU A 1 -2.09 -3.77 -5.87
N TYR A 2 -1.27 -4.02 -4.84
CA TYR A 2 -1.21 -3.17 -3.64
C TYR A 2 -1.04 -1.67 -3.89
N ILE A 3 0.03 -1.26 -4.59
CA ILE A 3 0.29 0.15 -4.90
C ILE A 3 -0.90 0.78 -5.63
N SER A 4 -1.43 0.09 -6.64
CA SER A 4 -2.59 0.58 -7.41
C SER A 4 -3.84 0.74 -6.56
N ALA A 5 -4.09 -0.16 -5.59
CA ALA A 5 -5.23 -0.05 -4.68
C ALA A 5 -5.12 1.24 -3.86
N ILE A 6 -3.97 1.47 -3.21
CA ILE A 6 -3.70 2.69 -2.45
C ILE A 6 -3.82 3.95 -3.34
N MET A 7 -3.27 3.90 -4.56
CA MET A 7 -3.35 5.01 -5.52
C MET A 7 -4.78 5.36 -5.94
N ASN A 8 -5.66 4.36 -6.00
CA ASN A 8 -7.06 4.52 -6.37
C ASN A 8 -8.00 4.79 -5.19
N GLY A 9 -7.45 4.98 -3.98
CA GLY A 9 -8.25 5.24 -2.79
C GLY A 9 -8.86 3.98 -2.17
N GLU A 10 -8.38 2.79 -2.54
CA GLU A 10 -8.79 1.54 -1.92
C GLU A 10 -7.74 1.10 -0.92
N TYR A 11 -8.07 1.19 0.37
CA TYR A 11 -7.20 0.61 1.38
C TYR A 11 -7.24 -0.92 1.30
N ARG A 12 -6.06 -1.52 1.29
CA ARG A 12 -5.82 -2.96 1.44
C ARG A 12 -4.64 -3.13 2.37
N SER A 13 -4.67 -4.12 3.24
CA SER A 13 -3.50 -4.40 4.08
C SER A 13 -2.45 -5.18 3.29
N GLN A 14 -1.16 -4.93 3.55
CA GLN A 14 -0.09 -5.74 2.94
C GLN A 14 -0.15 -7.19 3.40
N ARG A 15 -0.61 -7.43 4.63
CA ARG A 15 -0.82 -8.77 5.19
C ARG A 15 -1.87 -9.56 4.41
N GLU A 16 -3.03 -8.98 4.16
CA GLU A 16 -4.10 -9.60 3.37
C GLU A 16 -3.61 -10.03 1.99
N ILE A 17 -2.85 -9.15 1.32
CA ILE A 17 -2.28 -9.44 0.00
C ILE A 17 -1.20 -10.53 0.10
N ALA A 18 -0.35 -10.47 1.12
CA ALA A 18 0.71 -11.45 1.34
C ALA A 18 0.14 -12.85 1.61
N ASP A 19 -0.88 -12.94 2.46
CA ASP A 19 -1.59 -14.18 2.79
C ASP A 19 -2.28 -14.76 1.55
N ALA A 20 -2.89 -13.92 0.70
CA ALA A 20 -3.58 -14.36 -0.52
C ALA A 20 -2.63 -14.97 -1.57
N ILE A 21 -1.39 -14.51 -1.66
CA ILE A 21 -0.42 -14.99 -2.66
C ILE A 21 0.67 -15.91 -2.07
N GLY A 22 0.60 -16.21 -0.77
CA GLY A 22 1.52 -17.12 -0.09
C GLY A 22 2.94 -16.58 0.08
N VAL A 23 3.11 -15.27 0.28
CA VAL A 23 4.41 -14.64 0.57
C VAL A 23 4.38 -13.96 1.93
N THR A 24 5.53 -13.45 2.38
CA THR A 24 5.60 -12.66 3.62
C THR A 24 5.28 -11.19 3.36
N GLU A 25 4.75 -10.50 4.37
CA GLU A 25 4.50 -9.06 4.30
C GLU A 25 5.78 -8.26 3.96
N VAL A 26 6.93 -8.67 4.50
CA VAL A 26 8.23 -8.04 4.21
C VAL A 26 8.60 -8.17 2.73
N THR A 27 8.25 -9.28 2.08
CA THR A 27 8.44 -9.47 0.64
C THR A 27 7.64 -8.43 -0.15
N ILE A 28 6.35 -8.25 0.17
CA ILE A 28 5.48 -7.24 -0.47
C ILE A 28 6.04 -5.84 -0.25
N ARG A 29 6.40 -5.51 0.99
CA ARG A 29 6.92 -4.20 1.37
C ARG A 29 8.17 -3.83 0.58
N ASN A 30 9.13 -4.75 0.50
CA ASN A 30 10.38 -4.52 -0.22
C ASN A 30 10.13 -4.32 -1.72
N ARG A 31 9.29 -5.15 -2.36
CA ARG A 31 9.02 -4.98 -3.80
C ARG A 31 8.26 -3.68 -4.07
N CYS A 32 7.34 -3.29 -3.19
CA CYS A 32 6.61 -2.04 -3.36
C CYS A 32 7.53 -0.83 -3.18
N LYS A 33 8.46 -0.86 -2.22
CA LYS A 33 9.46 0.18 -2.04
C LYS A 33 10.32 0.36 -3.30
N ASP A 34 10.87 -0.73 -3.84
CA ASP A 34 11.70 -0.70 -5.05
C ASP A 34 10.92 -0.11 -6.25
N ILE A 35 9.63 -0.45 -6.40
CA ILE A 35 8.78 0.07 -7.48
C ILE A 35 8.50 1.56 -7.29
N LEU A 36 8.19 2.00 -6.08
CA LEU A 36 7.90 3.41 -5.80
C LEU A 36 9.14 4.28 -6.07
N GLU A 37 10.33 3.79 -5.69
CA GLU A 37 11.61 4.45 -5.96
C GLU A 37 11.94 4.52 -7.44
N ALA A 38 11.75 3.41 -8.16
CA ALA A 38 11.96 3.39 -9.61
C ALA A 38 11.00 4.34 -10.37
N LEU A 39 9.83 4.62 -9.82
CA LEU A 39 8.84 5.51 -10.40
C LEU A 39 8.93 6.96 -9.87
N GLY A 40 9.65 7.21 -8.78
CA GLY A 40 9.78 8.53 -8.16
C GLY A 40 8.47 9.09 -7.58
N ILE A 41 7.57 8.21 -7.12
CA ILE A 41 6.22 8.57 -6.65
C ILE A 41 6.02 8.34 -5.15
N GLU A 42 7.09 8.17 -4.38
CA GLU A 42 7.04 7.83 -2.95
C GLU A 42 6.25 8.86 -2.14
N LYS A 43 6.45 10.15 -2.41
CA LYS A 43 5.76 11.23 -1.69
C LYS A 43 4.26 11.24 -1.95
N GLU A 44 3.86 11.01 -3.20
CA GLU A 44 2.43 10.91 -3.57
C GLU A 44 1.80 9.67 -2.93
N TYR A 45 2.54 8.55 -2.93
CA TYR A 45 2.15 7.32 -2.26
C TYR A 45 1.93 7.49 -0.76
N GLU A 46 2.89 8.08 -0.05
CA GLU A 46 2.79 8.31 1.39
C GLU A 46 1.62 9.23 1.73
N LYS A 47 1.36 10.25 0.90
CA LYS A 47 0.22 11.15 1.10
C LYS A 47 -1.11 10.38 0.99
N LYS A 48 -1.31 9.62 -0.09
CA LYS A 48 -2.55 8.84 -0.29
C LYS A 48 -2.74 7.77 0.78
N LEU A 49 -1.66 7.12 1.22
CA LEU A 49 -1.74 6.12 2.28
C LEU A 49 -2.25 6.72 3.60
N LYS A 50 -1.73 7.90 4.00
CA LYS A 50 -2.18 8.61 5.20
C LYS A 50 -3.64 9.04 5.11
N GLU A 51 -4.05 9.60 3.96
CA GLU A 51 -5.44 9.99 3.72
C GLU A 51 -6.41 8.80 3.88
N LEU A 52 -6.01 7.62 3.41
CA LEU A 52 -6.80 6.40 3.55
C LEU A 52 -6.85 5.88 4.99
N GLU A 53 -5.72 5.87 5.69
CA GLU A 53 -5.66 5.45 7.10
C GLU A 53 -6.48 6.39 8.01
N GLU A 54 -6.53 7.68 7.70
CA GLU A 54 -7.38 8.65 8.41
C GLU A 54 -8.87 8.42 8.11
N SER A 55 -9.20 8.13 6.85
CA SER A 55 -10.59 7.84 6.45
C SER A 55 -11.13 6.58 7.13
N GLN A 56 -10.32 5.52 7.23
CA GLN A 56 -10.73 4.28 7.91
C GLN A 56 -10.97 4.47 9.42
N LYS A 57 -10.15 5.31 10.09
CA LYS A 57 -10.35 5.61 11.52
C LYS A 57 -11.61 6.42 11.81
N LEU A 58 -12.15 7.10 10.80
CA LEU A 58 -13.38 7.87 10.92
C LEU A 58 -14.64 6.99 10.75
N GLU A 59 -14.48 5.81 10.14
CA GLU A 59 -15.55 4.83 9.90
C GLU A 59 -15.68 3.80 11.04
N GLU A 60 -14.64 3.60 11.86
CA GLU A 60 -14.64 2.79 13.09
C GLU A 60 -15.11 3.55 14.34
#